data_AF-A0A536I411-F1
#
_entry.id   AF-A0A536I411-F1
#
_cell.length_a   1.000
_cell.length_b   1.000
_cell.length_c   1.000
_cell.angle_alpha   90.00
_cell.angle_beta   90.00
_cell.angle_gamma   90.00
#
_symmetry.space_group_name_H-M   'P 1'
#
loop_
_entity.id
_entity.type
_entity.pdbx_description
1 polymer ?
#
loop_
_entity_poly.entity_id
_entity_poly.type
_entity_poly.pdbx_seq_one_letter_code
_entity_poly.pdbx_strand_id
1 'polypeptide(L)'
;MLGGAQIVSSLVAMVLMVVVSRTLGDVEFGRLYLALTLSAIVGVVVDVGLSQVVTRVVAREPALARPYLRRAAIVVAILGALLYVLLLGVAQALGYTAEVRFLVAILGLLMVAEGFAQLLAAVYQAHERMLVPALARVIGNVAMVALVVPLLSRGYGAAMVAAVMVLASCLRLALTGVTLGR
;
A
#
# COMPACT_ATOMS: atom_id res chain seq x y z
N MET A 1 19.27 3.51 9.85
CA MET A 1 18.66 2.24 9.39
C MET A 1 17.41 2.44 8.52
N LEU A 2 16.55 3.44 8.77
CA LEU A 2 15.38 3.74 7.92
C LEU A 2 15.72 4.10 6.46
N GLY A 3 16.74 4.94 6.24
CA GLY A 3 17.18 5.30 4.89
C GLY A 3 17.62 4.09 4.06
N GLY A 4 18.32 3.13 4.68
CA GLY A 4 18.72 1.87 4.01
C GLY A 4 17.52 1.04 3.56
N ALA A 5 16.50 0.88 4.42
CA ALA A 5 15.28 0.17 4.04
C ALA A 5 14.50 0.88 2.92
N GLN A 6 14.46 2.22 2.91
CA GLN A 6 13.82 3.01 1.86
C GLN A 6 14.56 2.88 0.52
N ILE A 7 15.89 2.92 0.54
CA ILE A 7 16.73 2.74 -0.65
C ILE A 7 16.52 1.34 -1.24
N VAL A 8 16.58 0.30 -0.40
CA VAL A 8 16.34 -1.10 -0.83
C VAL A 8 14.93 -1.24 -1.42
N SER A 9 13.92 -0.68 -0.76
CA SER A 9 12.53 -0.72 -1.26
C SER A 9 12.39 -0.03 -2.62
N SER A 10 13.06 1.10 -2.80
CA SER A 10 13.00 1.88 -4.05
C SER A 10 13.72 1.16 -5.18
N LEU A 11 14.89 0.57 -4.92
CA LEU A 11 15.61 -0.26 -5.88
C LEU A 11 14.79 -1.48 -6.30
N VAL A 12 14.16 -2.15 -5.33
CA VAL A 12 13.27 -3.28 -5.60
C VAL A 12 12.08 -2.88 -6.47
N ALA A 13 11.42 -1.76 -6.14
CA ALA A 13 10.30 -1.24 -6.93
C ALA A 13 10.73 -0.89 -8.36
N MET A 14 11.91 -0.27 -8.52
CA MET A 14 12.46 0.07 -9.83
C MET A 14 12.74 -1.17 -10.68
N VAL A 15 13.40 -2.18 -10.11
CA VAL A 15 13.68 -3.44 -10.81
C VAL A 15 12.38 -4.14 -11.21
N LEU A 16 11.41 -4.23 -10.29
CA LEU A 16 10.10 -4.82 -10.59
C LEU A 16 9.42 -4.09 -11.74
N MET A 17 9.46 -2.76 -11.76
CA MET A 17 8.80 -1.98 -12.80
C MET A 17 9.42 -2.22 -14.17
N VAL A 18 10.75 -2.34 -14.26
CA VAL A 18 11.45 -2.70 -15.51
C VAL A 18 11.12 -4.12 -15.97
N VAL A 19 11.00 -5.07 -15.04
CA VAL A 19 10.66 -6.46 -15.36
C VAL A 19 9.21 -6.58 -15.84
N VAL A 20 8.28 -5.90 -15.16
CA VAL A 20 6.85 -5.89 -15.53
C VAL A 20 6.66 -5.21 -16.89
N SER A 21 7.32 -4.07 -17.15
CA SER A 21 7.20 -3.36 -18.43
C SER A 21 7.68 -4.20 -19.61
N ARG A 22 8.74 -4.99 -19.43
CA ARG A 22 9.28 -5.87 -20.47
C ARG A 22 8.44 -7.11 -20.75
N THR A 23 7.61 -7.55 -19.82
CA THR A 23 6.89 -8.83 -19.90
C THR A 23 5.41 -8.68 -20.25
N LEU A 24 4.75 -7.60 -19.82
CA LEU A 24 3.32 -7.38 -20.07
C LEU A 24 3.01 -6.77 -21.45
N GLY A 25 4.00 -6.16 -22.11
CA GLY A 25 3.77 -5.36 -23.31
C GLY A 25 3.20 -3.97 -23.02
N ASP A 26 3.40 -3.04 -23.95
CA ASP A 26 3.22 -1.61 -23.71
C ASP A 26 1.78 -1.21 -23.31
N VAL A 27 0.78 -1.88 -23.88
CA VAL A 27 -0.65 -1.58 -23.65
C VAL A 27 -1.09 -2.01 -22.25
N GLU A 28 -0.80 -3.25 -21.84
CA GLU A 28 -1.17 -3.78 -20.52
C GLU A 28 -0.39 -3.08 -19.40
N PHE A 29 0.89 -2.76 -19.64
CA PHE A 29 1.69 -1.99 -18.71
C PHE A 29 1.13 -0.58 -18.51
N GLY A 30 0.73 0.10 -19.59
CA GLY A 30 0.10 1.42 -19.52
C GLY A 30 -1.18 1.41 -18.69
N ARG A 31 -2.04 0.39 -18.86
CA ARG A 31 -3.27 0.20 -18.08
C ARG A 31 -3.00 0.00 -16.59
N LEU A 32 -2.03 -0.86 -16.26
CA LEU A 32 -1.63 -1.12 -14.88
C LEU A 32 -1.05 0.14 -14.24
N TYR A 33 -0.15 0.83 -14.92
CA TYR A 33 0.51 2.01 -14.39
C TYR A 33 -0.46 3.18 -14.20
N LEU A 34 -1.41 3.35 -15.12
CA LEU A 34 -2.49 4.33 -14.99
C LEU A 34 -3.32 4.06 -13.73
N ALA A 35 -3.77 2.80 -13.55
CA ALA A 35 -4.57 2.42 -12.39
C ALA A 35 -3.78 2.58 -11.07
N LEU A 36 -2.49 2.26 -11.08
CA LEU A 36 -1.59 2.42 -9.94
C LEU A 36 -1.41 3.88 -9.57
N THR A 37 -1.16 4.75 -10.56
CA THR A 37 -0.96 6.18 -10.33
C THR A 37 -2.23 6.86 -9.83
N LEU A 38 -3.39 6.53 -10.43
CA LEU A 38 -4.69 7.02 -9.98
C LEU A 38 -4.94 6.65 -8.51
N SER A 39 -4.70 5.37 -8.16
CA SER A 39 -4.86 4.87 -6.79
C SER A 39 -3.87 5.50 -5.82
N ALA A 40 -2.63 5.76 -6.25
CA ALA A 40 -1.61 6.39 -5.43
C ALA A 40 -1.95 7.85 -5.11
N ILE A 41 -2.43 8.62 -6.09
CA ILE A 41 -2.84 10.02 -5.89
C ILE A 41 -3.96 10.09 -4.85
N VAL A 42 -4.99 9.26 -5.00
CA VAL A 42 -6.10 9.19 -4.05
C VAL A 42 -5.63 8.67 -2.68
N GLY A 43 -4.69 7.73 -2.65
CA GLY A 43 -4.11 7.18 -1.43
C GLY A 43 -3.39 8.19 -0.56
N VAL A 44 -2.70 9.17 -1.16
CA VAL A 44 -2.10 10.28 -0.40
C VAL A 44 -3.16 11.09 0.35
N VAL A 45 -4.34 11.23 -0.26
CA VAL A 45 -5.50 11.90 0.36
C VAL A 45 -6.13 11.02 1.46
N VAL A 46 -5.93 9.71 1.48
CA VAL A 46 -6.41 8.87 2.60
C VAL A 46 -5.64 9.18 3.89
N ASP A 47 -4.35 9.45 3.79
CA ASP A 47 -3.54 9.74 4.98
C ASP A 47 -3.83 11.15 5.52
N VAL A 48 -4.03 12.19 4.70
CA VAL A 48 -4.24 13.62 5.12
C VAL A 48 -3.25 14.10 6.21
N GLY A 49 -2.12 13.42 6.41
CA GLY A 49 -1.22 13.69 7.54
C GLY A 49 -1.73 13.18 8.90
N LEU A 50 -2.76 12.34 8.94
CA LEU A 50 -3.25 11.64 10.12
C LEU A 50 -2.14 10.81 10.77
N SER A 51 -1.29 10.16 9.96
CA SER A 51 -0.07 9.50 10.43
C SER A 51 0.84 10.43 11.24
N GLN A 52 1.00 11.69 10.82
CA GLN A 52 1.81 12.70 11.53
C GLN A 52 1.15 13.14 12.84
N VAL A 53 -0.17 13.36 12.83
CA VAL A 53 -0.93 13.74 14.02
C VAL A 53 -0.87 12.63 15.06
N VAL A 54 -1.09 11.37 14.65
CA VAL A 54 -0.99 10.19 15.52
C VAL A 54 0.42 10.08 16.11
N THR A 55 1.46 10.22 15.29
CA THR A 55 2.85 10.15 15.77
C THR A 55 3.12 11.20 16.84
N ARG A 56 2.70 12.45 16.62
CA ARG A 56 2.95 13.56 17.55
C ARG A 56 2.18 13.43 18.87
N VAL A 57 0.92 12.98 18.82
CA VAL A 57 0.09 12.81 20.02
C VAL A 57 0.59 11.64 20.86
N VAL A 58 0.88 10.50 20.21
CA VAL A 58 1.35 9.29 20.91
C VAL A 58 2.76 9.47 21.48
N ALA A 59 3.63 10.23 20.81
CA ALA A 59 4.97 10.55 21.33
C ALA A 59 4.91 11.47 22.58
N ARG A 60 3.88 12.31 22.70
CA ARG A 60 3.67 13.15 23.89
C ARG A 60 3.04 12.37 25.04
N GLU A 61 2.06 11.53 24.73
CA GLU A 61 1.31 10.76 25.73
C GLU A 61 1.14 9.30 25.28
N PRO A 62 2.09 8.41 25.61
CA PRO A 62 2.05 7.01 25.17
C PRO A 62 0.86 6.24 25.76
N ALA A 63 0.33 6.66 26.92
CA ALA A 63 -0.86 6.08 27.53
C ALA A 63 -2.13 6.20 26.64
N LEU A 64 -2.16 7.20 25.75
CA LEU A 64 -3.27 7.44 24.82
C LEU A 64 -3.13 6.68 23.49
N ALA A 65 -2.09 5.86 23.31
CA ALA A 65 -1.82 5.15 22.06
C ALA A 65 -3.00 4.30 21.57
N ARG A 66 -3.57 3.45 22.43
CA ARG A 66 -4.68 2.54 22.07
C ARG A 66 -5.97 3.29 21.67
N PRO A 67 -6.52 4.22 22.47
CA PRO A 67 -7.74 4.93 22.10
C PRO A 67 -7.56 5.82 20.86
N TYR A 68 -6.39 6.45 20.68
CA TYR A 68 -6.13 7.24 19.47
C TYR A 68 -5.94 6.39 18.22
N LEU A 69 -5.23 5.26 18.31
CA LEU A 69 -5.09 4.32 17.20
C LEU A 69 -6.45 3.84 16.74
N ARG A 70 -7.36 3.48 17.66
CA ARG A 70 -8.72 3.06 17.31
C ARG A 70 -9.50 4.16 16.60
N ARG A 71 -9.45 5.40 17.10
CA ARG A 71 -10.13 6.54 16.46
C ARG A 71 -9.56 6.84 15.08
N ALA A 72 -8.24 6.87 14.96
CA ALA A 72 -7.56 7.14 13.72
C ALA A 72 -7.77 6.01 12.70
N ALA A 73 -7.82 4.75 13.13
CA ALA A 73 -8.19 3.61 12.29
C ALA A 73 -9.62 3.71 11.75
N ILE A 74 -10.58 4.19 12.56
CA ILE A 74 -11.97 4.44 12.09
C ILE A 74 -11.97 5.54 11.03
N VAL A 75 -11.21 6.62 11.24
CA VAL A 75 -11.09 7.70 10.25
C VAL A 75 -10.51 7.17 8.94
N VAL A 76 -9.40 6.41 8.98
CA VAL A 76 -8.81 5.77 7.79
C VAL A 76 -9.79 4.81 7.12
N ALA A 77 -10.58 4.06 7.89
CA ALA A 77 -11.58 3.15 7.34
C ALA A 77 -12.66 3.91 6.56
N ILE A 78 -13.22 4.97 7.17
CA ILE A 78 -14.30 5.78 6.56
C ILE A 78 -13.76 6.54 5.36
N LEU A 79 -12.63 7.24 5.52
CA LEU A 79 -12.03 8.05 4.46
C LEU A 79 -11.55 7.16 3.32
N GLY A 80 -10.90 6.03 3.64
CA GLY A 80 -10.46 5.03 2.67
C GLY A 80 -11.61 4.42 1.88
N ALA A 81 -12.72 4.06 2.54
CA ALA A 81 -13.92 3.56 1.87
C ALA A 81 -14.56 4.62 0.97
N LEU A 82 -14.69 5.85 1.45
CA LEU A 82 -15.25 6.97 0.67
C LEU A 82 -14.42 7.24 -0.58
N LEU A 83 -13.09 7.32 -0.42
CA LEU A 83 -12.15 7.57 -1.50
C LEU A 83 -12.05 6.39 -2.47
N TYR A 84 -12.21 5.15 -1.99
CA TYR A 84 -12.31 3.96 -2.85
C TYR A 84 -13.55 4.02 -3.75
N VAL A 85 -14.71 4.36 -3.20
CA VAL A 85 -15.95 4.53 -3.98
C VAL A 85 -15.80 5.67 -4.98
N LEU A 86 -15.20 6.79 -4.57
CA LEU A 86 -14.92 7.92 -5.45
C LEU A 86 -13.99 7.51 -6.61
N LEU A 87 -12.92 6.75 -6.33
CA LEU A 87 -11.99 6.24 -7.33
C LEU A 87 -12.69 5.36 -8.37
N LEU A 88 -13.59 4.48 -7.94
CA LEU A 88 -14.41 3.67 -8.84
C LEU A 88 -15.34 4.54 -9.68
N GLY A 89 -15.99 5.54 -9.07
CA GLY A 89 -16.86 6.48 -9.76
C GLY A 89 -16.13 7.30 -10.82
N VAL A 90 -14.94 7.81 -10.50
CA VAL A 90 -14.06 8.53 -11.43
C VAL A 90 -13.63 7.64 -12.58
N ALA A 91 -13.24 6.39 -12.30
CA ALA A 91 -12.85 5.44 -13.34
C ALA A 91 -14.02 5.08 -14.30
N GLN A 92 -15.26 5.08 -13.80
CA GLN A 92 -16.45 4.93 -14.64
C GLN A 92 -16.75 6.19 -15.46
N ALA A 93 -16.70 7.38 -14.83
CA ALA A 93 -17.00 8.65 -15.48
C ALA A 93 -16.02 8.99 -16.61
N LEU A 94 -14.74 8.60 -16.47
CA LEU A 94 -13.71 8.76 -17.50
C LEU A 94 -13.87 7.78 -18.68
N GLY A 95 -14.81 6.83 -18.61
CA GLY A 95 -15.08 5.90 -19.71
C GLY A 95 -13.97 4.88 -19.95
N TYR A 96 -13.16 4.55 -18.93
CA TYR A 96 -12.06 3.59 -19.10
C TYR A 96 -12.54 2.19 -19.50
N THR A 97 -11.67 1.42 -20.17
CA THR A 97 -11.97 0.05 -20.58
C THR A 97 -12.27 -0.85 -19.37
N ALA A 98 -12.98 -1.97 -19.59
CA ALA A 98 -13.35 -2.90 -18.52
C ALA A 98 -12.12 -3.42 -17.76
N GLU A 99 -11.00 -3.64 -18.45
CA GLU A 99 -9.74 -4.10 -17.85
C GLU A 99 -9.14 -3.05 -16.92
N VAL A 100 -9.10 -1.78 -17.31
CA VAL A 100 -8.59 -0.69 -16.46
C VAL A 100 -9.48 -0.52 -15.23
N ARG A 101 -10.81 -0.57 -15.39
CA ARG A 101 -11.74 -0.52 -14.26
C ARG A 101 -11.51 -1.66 -13.27
N PHE A 102 -11.25 -2.87 -13.77
CA PHE A 102 -10.92 -4.01 -12.92
C PHE A 102 -9.59 -3.82 -12.17
N LEU A 103 -8.56 -3.30 -12.84
CA LEU A 103 -7.27 -2.98 -12.21
C LEU A 103 -7.42 -1.89 -11.14
N VAL A 104 -8.19 -0.83 -11.42
CA VAL A 104 -8.48 0.24 -10.46
C VAL A 104 -9.23 -0.32 -9.25
N ALA A 105 -10.18 -1.23 -9.44
CA ALA A 105 -10.88 -1.86 -8.32
C ALA A 105 -9.95 -2.67 -7.40
N ILE A 106 -8.98 -3.39 -7.98
CA ILE A 106 -7.98 -4.14 -7.21
C ILE A 106 -7.01 -3.18 -6.51
N LEU A 107 -6.46 -2.21 -7.23
CA LEU A 107 -5.46 -1.28 -6.69
C LEU A 107 -6.05 -0.26 -5.72
N GLY A 108 -7.35 0.00 -5.78
CA GLY A 108 -8.02 0.76 -4.73
C GLY A 108 -8.07 0.00 -3.40
N LEU A 109 -8.09 -1.34 -3.39
CA LEU A 109 -7.94 -2.11 -2.14
C LEU A 109 -6.51 -2.01 -1.60
N LEU A 110 -5.52 -2.02 -2.49
CA LEU A 110 -4.12 -1.76 -2.13
C LEU A 110 -3.97 -0.42 -1.42
N MET A 111 -4.62 0.63 -1.94
CA MET A 111 -4.62 1.96 -1.36
C MET A 111 -5.14 1.96 0.09
N VAL A 112 -6.30 1.34 0.34
CA VAL A 112 -6.88 1.26 1.70
C VAL A 112 -5.95 0.48 2.63
N ALA A 113 -5.40 -0.64 2.16
CA ALA A 113 -4.47 -1.45 2.93
C ALA A 113 -3.20 -0.67 3.32
N GLU A 114 -2.60 0.09 2.40
CA GLU A 114 -1.44 0.93 2.70
C GLU A 114 -1.77 2.02 3.72
N GLY A 115 -2.97 2.62 3.68
CA GLY A 115 -3.41 3.60 4.67
C GLY A 115 -3.39 3.05 6.11
N PHE A 116 -3.90 1.82 6.31
CA PHE A 116 -3.79 1.15 7.60
C PHE A 116 -2.35 0.83 8.00
N ALA A 117 -1.50 0.45 7.03
CA ALA A 117 -0.11 0.08 7.29
C ALA A 117 0.69 1.30 7.75
N GLN A 118 0.43 2.46 7.15
CA GLN A 118 1.00 3.74 7.55
C GLN A 118 0.56 4.15 8.95
N LEU A 119 -0.72 3.95 9.28
CA LEU A 119 -1.24 4.25 10.62
C LEU A 119 -0.57 3.41 11.71
N LEU A 120 -0.39 2.11 11.47
CA LEU A 120 0.33 1.24 12.40
C LEU A 120 1.81 1.64 12.50
N ALA A 121 2.46 1.92 11.36
CA ALA A 121 3.85 2.37 11.34
C ALA A 121 4.06 3.66 12.14
N ALA A 122 3.12 4.61 12.05
CA ALA A 122 3.14 5.85 12.82
C ALA A 122 3.12 5.61 14.34
N VAL A 123 2.36 4.62 14.82
CA VAL A 123 2.30 4.27 16.24
C VAL A 123 3.60 3.63 16.72
N TYR A 124 4.20 2.75 15.92
CA TYR A 124 5.52 2.20 16.21
C TYR A 124 6.61 3.27 16.21
N GLN A 125 6.52 4.21 15.27
CA GLN A 125 7.43 5.34 15.19
C GLN A 125 7.34 6.23 16.42
N ALA A 126 6.12 6.46 16.95
CA ALA A 126 5.90 7.23 18.16
C ALA A 126 6.49 6.60 19.43
N HIS A 127 6.64 5.27 19.46
CA HIS A 127 7.31 4.53 20.54
C HIS A 127 8.81 4.33 20.26
N GLU A 128 9.39 5.04 19.29
CA GLU A 128 10.78 4.90 18.82
C GLU A 128 11.15 3.49 18.30
N ARG A 129 10.18 2.59 18.11
CA ARG A 129 10.40 1.22 17.62
C ARG A 129 10.32 1.13 16.10
N MET A 130 11.18 1.88 15.42
CA MET A 130 11.22 1.97 13.95
C MET A 130 11.69 0.68 13.25
N LEU A 131 12.30 -0.25 13.98
CA LEU A 131 12.77 -1.53 13.44
C LEU A 131 11.63 -2.46 12.98
N VAL A 132 10.51 -2.45 13.70
CA VAL A 132 9.35 -3.30 13.39
C VAL A 132 8.73 -2.95 12.02
N PRO A 133 8.33 -1.68 11.76
CA PRO A 133 7.78 -1.32 10.45
C PRO A 133 8.82 -1.42 9.34
N ALA A 134 10.11 -1.20 9.62
CA ALA A 134 11.18 -1.37 8.63
C ALA A 134 11.31 -2.84 8.18
N LEU A 135 11.34 -3.79 9.12
CA LEU A 135 11.40 -5.22 8.82
C LEU A 135 10.15 -5.69 8.07
N ALA A 136 8.95 -5.29 8.53
CA ALA A 136 7.71 -5.62 7.85
C ALA A 136 7.72 -5.15 6.38
N ARG A 137 8.24 -3.95 6.12
CA ARG A 137 8.37 -3.41 4.76
C ARG A 137 9.34 -4.19 3.89
N VAL A 138 10.51 -4.55 4.44
CA VAL A 138 11.50 -5.36 3.70
C VAL A 138 10.92 -6.73 3.38
N ILE A 139 10.31 -7.42 4.35
CA ILE A 139 9.69 -8.73 4.17
C ILE A 139 8.59 -8.66 3.10
N GLY A 140 7.74 -7.63 3.16
CA GLY A 140 6.69 -7.43 2.16
C GLY A 140 7.21 -7.21 0.74
N ASN A 141 8.27 -6.40 0.59
CA ASN A 141 8.90 -6.19 -0.71
C ASN A 141 9.56 -7.46 -1.25
N VAL A 142 10.24 -8.23 -0.38
CA VAL A 142 10.81 -9.52 -0.77
C VAL A 142 9.72 -10.49 -1.21
N ALA A 143 8.61 -10.58 -0.45
CA ALA A 143 7.47 -11.41 -0.81
C ALA A 143 6.84 -10.97 -2.15
N MET A 144 6.70 -9.67 -2.37
CA MET A 144 6.19 -9.12 -3.63
C MET A 144 7.09 -9.52 -4.81
N VAL A 145 8.42 -9.36 -4.69
CA VAL A 145 9.36 -9.79 -5.74
C VAL A 145 9.28 -11.30 -5.98
N ALA A 146 9.32 -12.08 -4.89
CA ALA A 146 9.30 -13.54 -4.96
C ALA A 146 8.03 -14.10 -5.60
N LEU A 147 6.89 -13.39 -5.48
CA LEU A 147 5.64 -13.78 -6.10
C LEU A 147 5.51 -13.26 -7.54
N VAL A 148 5.84 -11.99 -7.81
CA VAL A 148 5.68 -11.37 -9.13
C VAL A 148 6.61 -11.99 -10.17
N VAL A 149 7.90 -12.21 -9.85
CA VAL A 149 8.89 -12.73 -10.81
C VAL A 149 8.51 -14.09 -11.42
N PRO A 150 8.13 -15.14 -10.65
CA PRO A 150 7.73 -16.43 -11.23
C PRO A 150 6.32 -16.45 -11.83
N LEU A 151 5.48 -15.45 -11.53
CA LEU A 151 4.17 -15.31 -12.18
C LEU A 151 4.31 -14.70 -13.58
N LEU A 152 5.21 -13.73 -13.74
CA LEU A 152 5.52 -13.14 -15.04
C LEU A 152 6.18 -14.14 -15.99
N SER A 153 7.02 -15.06 -15.48
CA SER A 153 7.62 -16.11 -16.31
C SER A 153 6.61 -17.15 -16.83
N ARG A 154 5.39 -17.19 -16.28
CA ARG A 154 4.28 -18.04 -16.77
C ARG A 154 3.30 -17.31 -17.69
N GLY A 155 3.55 -16.04 -18.03
CA GLY A 155 2.73 -15.27 -18.97
C GLY A 155 1.40 -14.75 -18.40
N TYR A 156 1.27 -14.64 -17.07
CA TYR A 156 0.06 -14.07 -16.45
C TYR A 156 0.00 -12.54 -16.64
N GLY A 157 -1.19 -12.02 -16.98
CA GLY A 157 -1.43 -10.60 -17.31
C GLY A 157 -1.50 -9.63 -16.12
N ALA A 158 -1.82 -8.36 -16.41
CA ALA A 158 -1.78 -7.24 -15.46
C ALA A 158 -2.63 -7.44 -14.18
N ALA A 159 -3.76 -8.14 -14.29
CA ALA A 159 -4.66 -8.40 -13.17
C ALA A 159 -4.01 -9.24 -12.05
N MET A 160 -3.18 -10.23 -12.43
CA MET A 160 -2.49 -11.08 -11.46
C MET A 160 -1.41 -10.29 -10.71
N VAL A 161 -0.68 -9.41 -11.41
CA VAL A 161 0.32 -8.53 -10.79
C VAL A 161 -0.34 -7.63 -9.75
N ALA A 162 -1.47 -7.01 -10.09
CA ALA A 162 -2.24 -6.18 -9.15
C ALA A 162 -2.71 -6.98 -7.91
N ALA A 163 -3.20 -8.21 -8.10
CA ALA A 163 -3.62 -9.06 -6.98
C ALA A 163 -2.47 -9.41 -6.04
N VAL A 164 -1.28 -9.70 -6.58
CA VAL A 164 -0.07 -9.98 -5.77
C VAL A 164 0.37 -8.76 -4.98
N MET A 165 0.28 -7.56 -5.56
CA MET A 165 0.58 -6.33 -4.83
C MET A 165 -0.34 -6.16 -3.61
N VAL A 166 -1.64 -6.41 -3.78
CA VAL A 166 -2.61 -6.38 -2.67
C VAL A 166 -2.25 -7.42 -1.61
N LEU A 167 -1.96 -8.66 -2.01
CA LEU A 167 -1.58 -9.72 -1.07
C LEU A 167 -0.30 -9.37 -0.28
N ALA A 168 0.71 -8.79 -0.94
CA ALA A 168 1.94 -8.36 -0.28
C ALA A 168 1.67 -7.26 0.76
N SER A 169 0.80 -6.29 0.45
CA SER A 169 0.42 -5.25 1.41
C SER A 169 -0.43 -5.79 2.56
N CYS A 170 -1.34 -6.74 2.30
CA CYS A 170 -2.06 -7.45 3.35
C CYS A 170 -1.11 -8.24 4.27
N LEU A 171 -0.08 -8.89 3.71
CA LEU A 171 0.95 -9.58 4.50
C LEU A 171 1.73 -8.59 5.38
N ARG A 172 2.13 -7.44 4.83
CA ARG A 172 2.78 -6.36 5.60
C ARG A 172 1.92 -5.88 6.76
N LEU A 173 0.64 -5.66 6.50
CA LEU A 173 -0.34 -5.29 7.52
C LEU A 173 -0.44 -6.33 8.63
N ALA A 174 -0.62 -7.60 8.26
CA ALA A 174 -0.74 -8.69 9.21
C ALA A 174 0.50 -8.82 10.10
N LEU A 175 1.70 -8.76 9.51
CA LEU A 175 2.97 -8.81 10.25
C LEU A 175 3.09 -7.66 11.24
N THR A 176 2.76 -6.44 10.80
CA THR A 176 2.84 -5.24 11.66
C THR A 176 1.77 -5.26 12.76
N GLY A 177 0.59 -5.82 12.49
CA GLY A 177 -0.49 -5.96 13.46
C GLY A 177 -0.22 -7.03 14.52
N VAL A 178 0.32 -8.19 14.13
CA VAL A 178 0.67 -9.28 15.05
C VAL A 178 1.74 -8.84 16.04
N THR A 179 2.70 -8.03 15.62
CA THR A 179 3.74 -7.49 16.52
C THR A 179 3.22 -6.44 17.50
N LEU A 180 2.00 -5.91 17.34
CA LEU A 180 1.45 -4.84 18.18
C LEU A 180 0.66 -5.42 19.37
N GLY A 181 0.18 -6.66 19.22
CA GLY A 181 -0.50 -7.42 20.26
C GLY A 181 0.43 -8.06 21.30
N ARG A 182 1.75 -7.95 21.14
CA ARG A 182 2.78 -8.41 22.07
C ARG A 182 3.53 -7.23 22.65
#